data_AF-A0A2N0R924-F1
#
_entry.id   AF-A0A2N0R924-F1
#
_cell.length_a   1.000
_cell.length_b   1.000
_cell.length_c   1.000
_cell.angle_alpha   90.00
_cell.angle_beta   90.00
_cell.angle_gamma   90.00
#
_symmetry.space_group_name_H-M   'P 1'
#
loop_
_entity.id
_entity.type
_entity.pdbx_description
1 polymer ?
#
loop_
_entity_poly.entity_id
_entity_poly.type
_entity_poly.pdbx_seq_one_letter_code
_entity_poly.pdbx_strand_id
1 'polypeptide(L)'
;MRHEINEVYEILSRIKLQLSQLSSFTSEQPSPSHAAKITLELFNCSTQQIIKQFKLNHGLVLNGEPSVQAVIAEDGELEVNLYKGQPLVYIYVNFKNTSLDTCINFPVAEIIYKGNLLESFIECTNDKKKLHKLHGDFLARRFLAGDRLFIENFKLATTVQANILKFYLLCVYNSVKYSTEIQFSELVTLDLLPKLVTSDGKKLNTREELTNWMNNLNSNKIVNIISYDDLILISRLKHNTSLVDESLETLKEKQPGIANFREKLSLEEWVGDAVV
;
A
#
# COMPACT_ATOMS: atom_id res chain seq x y z
N MET A 1 -19.48 17.44 -26.94
CA MET A 1 -18.78 16.17 -27.20
C MET A 1 -17.39 16.33 -27.81
N ARG A 2 -17.18 16.73 -29.08
CA ARG A 2 -15.80 16.83 -29.65
C ARG A 2 -14.93 17.93 -29.00
N HIS A 3 -15.56 18.99 -28.49
CA HIS A 3 -14.87 20.13 -27.87
C HIS A 3 -14.39 19.82 -26.44
N GLU A 4 -15.19 19.12 -25.63
CA GLU A 4 -14.83 18.73 -24.25
C GLU A 4 -13.69 17.71 -24.23
N ILE A 5 -13.67 16.79 -25.20
CA ILE A 5 -12.57 15.81 -25.34
C ILE A 5 -11.25 16.53 -25.63
N ASN A 6 -11.25 17.55 -26.49
CA ASN A 6 -10.03 18.33 -26.80
C ASN A 6 -9.53 19.14 -25.60
N GLU A 7 -10.42 19.70 -24.78
CA GLU A 7 -10.01 20.40 -23.55
C GLU A 7 -9.36 19.45 -22.55
N VAL A 8 -9.89 18.23 -22.38
CA VAL A 8 -9.28 17.21 -21.51
C VAL A 8 -7.87 16.84 -22.00
N TYR A 9 -7.66 16.66 -23.31
CA TYR A 9 -6.34 16.37 -23.87
C TYR A 9 -5.34 17.52 -23.68
N GLU A 10 -5.77 18.76 -23.92
CA GLU A 10 -4.93 19.95 -23.70
C GLU A 10 -4.54 20.12 -22.23
N ILE A 11 -5.49 19.88 -21.33
CA ILE A 11 -5.24 19.84 -19.89
C ILE A 11 -4.19 18.76 -19.58
N LEU A 12 -4.42 17.51 -19.98
CA LEU A 12 -3.51 16.37 -19.74
C LEU A 12 -2.10 16.62 -20.29
N SER A 13 -1.97 17.29 -21.44
CA SER A 13 -0.68 17.64 -22.04
C SER A 13 0.11 18.66 -21.22
N ARG A 14 -0.54 19.75 -20.79
CA ARG A 14 0.08 20.78 -19.92
C ARG A 14 0.53 20.21 -18.58
N ILE A 15 -0.24 19.28 -18.05
CA ILE A 15 0.05 18.56 -16.82
C ILE A 15 1.28 17.65 -16.95
N LYS A 16 1.35 16.86 -18.02
CA LYS A 16 2.48 15.94 -18.27
C LYS A 16 3.79 16.73 -18.31
N LEU A 17 3.74 17.93 -18.88
CA LEU A 17 4.83 18.91 -18.87
C LEU A 17 5.21 19.33 -17.42
N GLN A 18 4.24 19.70 -16.59
CA GLN A 18 4.49 20.12 -15.20
C GLN A 18 5.04 18.98 -14.32
N LEU A 19 4.52 17.75 -14.47
CA LEU A 19 5.00 16.58 -13.73
C LEU A 19 6.45 16.21 -14.11
N SER A 20 6.80 16.34 -15.40
CA SER A 20 8.18 16.11 -15.87
C SER A 20 9.21 17.07 -15.28
N GLN A 21 8.79 18.26 -14.86
CA GLN A 21 9.66 19.25 -14.21
C GLN A 21 9.88 18.93 -12.73
N LEU A 22 8.91 18.29 -12.07
CA LEU A 22 8.95 17.94 -10.64
C LEU A 22 9.87 16.75 -10.31
N SER A 23 10.05 15.81 -11.24
CA SER A 23 10.86 14.59 -11.04
C SER A 23 12.38 14.85 -10.96
N SER A 24 12.83 16.09 -11.21
CA SER A 24 14.24 16.48 -11.18
C SER A 24 14.82 16.75 -9.78
N PHE A 25 14.02 16.65 -8.70
CA PHE A 25 14.37 17.22 -7.39
C PHE A 25 14.79 16.29 -6.25
N THR A 26 14.96 14.96 -6.40
CA THR A 26 15.25 14.12 -5.21
C THR A 26 16.35 13.07 -5.41
N SER A 27 17.55 13.34 -4.87
CA SER A 27 18.58 12.32 -4.63
C SER A 27 19.49 12.63 -3.43
N GLU A 28 18.99 12.41 -2.22
CA GLU A 28 19.87 12.22 -1.05
C GLU A 28 19.48 10.98 -0.23
N GLN A 29 20.49 10.24 0.24
CA GLN A 29 20.40 9.01 1.02
C GLN A 29 20.45 9.35 2.53
N PRO A 30 19.48 8.90 3.37
CA PRO A 30 19.50 9.20 4.81
C PRO A 30 20.44 8.27 5.59
N SER A 31 21.05 8.79 6.66
CA SER A 31 21.93 8.06 7.58
C SER A 31 21.17 7.33 8.71
N PRO A 32 21.78 6.40 9.47
CA PRO A 32 21.10 5.62 10.52
C PRO A 32 20.43 6.46 11.64
N SER A 33 20.96 7.65 11.93
CA SER A 33 20.31 8.59 12.87
C SER A 33 18.98 9.16 12.34
N HIS A 34 18.79 9.18 11.01
CA HIS A 34 17.54 9.59 10.39
C HIS A 34 16.44 8.54 10.54
N ALA A 35 16.73 7.23 10.50
CA ALA A 35 15.71 6.20 10.60
C ALA A 35 14.97 6.21 11.97
N ALA A 36 15.71 6.39 13.07
CA ALA A 36 15.12 6.53 14.41
C ALA A 36 14.27 7.82 14.53
N LYS A 37 14.71 8.90 13.88
CA LYS A 37 13.97 10.18 13.82
C LYS A 37 12.70 10.06 12.99
N ILE A 38 12.79 9.44 11.81
CA ILE A 38 11.67 9.12 10.90
C ILE A 38 10.64 8.23 11.60
N THR A 39 11.09 7.22 12.37
CA THR A 39 10.19 6.32 13.14
C THR A 39 9.38 7.09 14.17
N LEU A 40 10.04 7.95 14.97
CA LEU A 40 9.38 8.84 15.93
C LEU A 40 8.45 9.85 15.24
N GLU A 41 8.91 10.42 14.12
CA GLU A 41 8.15 11.39 13.34
C GLU A 41 6.99 10.78 12.56
N LEU A 42 6.94 9.46 12.30
CA LEU A 42 5.87 8.80 11.53
C LEU A 42 4.87 8.02 12.38
N PHE A 43 5.32 7.46 13.51
CA PHE A 43 4.46 6.61 14.34
C PHE A 43 4.23 7.18 15.73
N ASN A 44 5.01 8.19 16.13
CA ASN A 44 5.00 8.77 17.48
C ASN A 44 5.06 7.70 18.60
N CYS A 45 5.75 6.59 18.31
CA CYS A 45 5.80 5.38 19.13
C CYS A 45 7.22 4.81 19.12
N SER A 46 7.54 4.05 20.18
CA SER A 46 8.76 3.27 20.25
C SER A 46 8.74 2.06 19.30
N THR A 47 9.91 1.55 18.95
CA THR A 47 10.08 0.31 18.17
C THR A 47 9.23 -0.85 18.70
N GLN A 48 9.23 -1.07 20.02
CA GLN A 48 8.43 -2.13 20.65
C GLN A 48 6.92 -1.92 20.50
N GLN A 49 6.46 -0.67 20.57
CA GLN A 49 5.05 -0.35 20.33
C GLN A 49 4.65 -0.61 18.88
N ILE A 50 5.51 -0.30 17.90
CA ILE A 50 5.27 -0.58 16.48
C ILE A 50 5.16 -2.08 16.23
N ILE A 51 6.10 -2.87 16.76
CA ILE A 51 6.09 -4.34 16.66
C ILE A 51 4.78 -4.90 17.20
N LYS A 52 4.33 -4.44 18.37
CA LYS A 52 3.09 -4.89 19.02
C LYS A 52 1.83 -4.42 18.30
N GLN A 53 1.76 -3.14 17.93
CA GLN A 53 0.61 -2.53 17.27
C GLN A 53 0.32 -3.21 15.93
N PHE A 54 1.36 -3.46 15.12
CA PHE A 54 1.22 -4.09 13.82
C PHE A 54 1.41 -5.61 13.84
N LYS A 55 1.70 -6.20 15.01
CA LYS A 55 1.98 -7.63 15.18
C LYS A 55 3.03 -8.14 14.19
N LEU A 56 4.13 -7.40 14.01
CA LEU A 56 5.17 -7.70 13.02
C LEU A 56 5.87 -9.04 13.27
N ASN A 57 5.78 -9.54 14.50
CA ASN A 57 6.35 -10.81 14.93
C ASN A 57 5.39 -12.01 14.81
N HIS A 58 4.17 -11.79 14.35
CA HIS A 58 3.19 -12.84 14.06
C HIS A 58 3.32 -13.33 12.61
N GLY A 59 2.91 -14.57 12.37
CA GLY A 59 2.68 -15.03 11.01
C GLY A 59 1.36 -14.49 10.46
N LEU A 60 1.02 -14.89 9.24
CA LEU A 60 -0.12 -14.43 8.47
C LEU A 60 -0.88 -15.64 7.96
N VAL A 61 -2.20 -15.65 8.15
CA VAL A 61 -3.06 -16.63 7.49
C VAL A 61 -3.37 -16.21 6.05
N LEU A 62 -3.91 -17.12 5.23
CA LEU A 62 -4.21 -16.90 3.81
C LEU A 62 -5.05 -15.65 3.45
N ASN A 63 -5.74 -15.00 4.39
CA ASN A 63 -6.47 -13.74 4.13
C ASN A 63 -5.64 -12.47 4.47
N GLY A 64 -4.41 -12.61 4.97
CA GLY A 64 -3.54 -11.53 5.40
C GLY A 64 -3.74 -11.05 6.84
N GLU A 65 -4.56 -11.74 7.64
CA GLU A 65 -4.69 -11.45 9.07
C GLU A 65 -3.51 -12.04 9.87
N PRO A 66 -3.02 -11.32 10.90
CA PRO A 66 -2.03 -11.85 11.82
C PRO A 66 -2.50 -13.11 12.54
N SER A 67 -1.59 -14.06 12.75
CA SER A 67 -1.83 -15.31 13.44
C SER A 67 -2.12 -15.11 14.94
N VAL A 68 -2.63 -16.17 15.58
CA VAL A 68 -2.97 -16.14 17.01
C VAL A 68 -1.73 -15.96 17.87
N GLN A 69 -0.65 -16.67 17.55
CA GLN A 69 0.59 -16.68 18.30
C GLN A 69 1.74 -16.13 17.46
N ALA A 70 2.64 -15.42 18.14
CA ALA A 70 3.88 -14.94 17.56
C ALA A 70 4.78 -16.09 17.10
N VAL A 71 5.59 -15.80 16.10
CA VAL A 71 6.61 -16.69 15.52
C VAL A 71 7.99 -16.18 15.86
N ILE A 72 8.15 -14.86 15.94
CA ILE A 72 9.40 -14.16 16.17
C ILE A 72 9.38 -13.52 17.57
N ALA A 73 10.55 -13.47 18.22
CA ALA A 73 10.71 -12.75 19.47
C ALA A 73 10.44 -11.26 19.28
N GLU A 74 10.08 -10.52 20.33
CA GLU A 74 9.78 -9.07 20.25
C GLU A 74 11.04 -8.18 20.37
N ASP A 75 12.19 -8.77 20.66
CA ASP A 75 13.48 -8.09 20.82
C ASP A 75 14.29 -7.97 19.51
N GLY A 76 13.62 -8.20 18.37
CA GLY A 76 14.22 -8.10 17.05
C GLY A 76 14.60 -6.67 16.65
N GLU A 77 15.42 -6.57 15.62
CA GLU A 77 15.80 -5.33 14.97
C GLU A 77 14.67 -4.85 14.04
N LEU A 78 14.30 -3.58 14.17
CA LEU A 78 13.30 -2.91 13.34
C LEU A 78 13.98 -1.79 12.56
N GLU A 79 13.91 -1.87 11.24
CA GLU A 79 14.31 -0.81 10.33
C GLU A 79 13.06 -0.16 9.73
N VAL A 80 12.98 1.16 9.77
CA VAL A 80 11.86 1.94 9.22
C VAL A 80 12.44 3.02 8.31
N ASN A 81 12.03 2.97 7.04
CA ASN A 81 12.48 3.88 6.01
C ASN A 81 11.28 4.64 5.43
N LEU A 82 11.47 5.92 5.10
CA LEU A 82 10.48 6.66 4.32
C LEU A 82 10.29 5.98 2.96
N TYR A 83 9.04 5.78 2.57
CA TYR A 83 8.76 5.18 1.27
C TYR A 83 9.05 6.19 0.15
N LYS A 84 9.98 5.82 -0.74
CA LYS A 84 10.43 6.68 -1.84
C LYS A 84 9.71 6.43 -3.16
N GLY A 85 8.95 5.34 -3.26
CA GLY A 85 8.26 4.97 -4.50
C GLY A 85 6.99 5.77 -4.78
N GLN A 86 6.32 5.42 -5.88
CA GLN A 86 4.99 5.91 -6.22
C GLN A 86 3.90 5.11 -5.47
N PRO A 87 2.68 5.68 -5.31
CA PRO A 87 1.51 4.90 -4.92
C PRO A 87 1.31 3.70 -5.86
N LEU A 88 0.81 2.60 -5.31
CA LEU A 88 0.73 1.31 -6.00
C LEU A 88 -0.73 0.98 -6.29
N VAL A 89 -1.06 0.71 -7.54
CA VAL A 89 -2.42 0.40 -7.98
C VAL A 89 -2.57 -1.10 -8.21
N TYR A 90 -3.62 -1.68 -7.63
CA TYR A 90 -3.98 -3.08 -7.74
C TYR A 90 -5.35 -3.17 -8.42
N ILE A 91 -5.42 -3.85 -9.56
CA ILE A 91 -6.64 -3.99 -10.38
C ILE A 91 -7.16 -5.44 -10.30
N TYR A 92 -8.46 -5.59 -10.52
CA TYR A 92 -9.19 -6.86 -10.47
C TYR A 92 -9.04 -7.53 -9.12
N VAL A 93 -9.30 -6.73 -8.09
CA VAL A 93 -9.18 -7.16 -6.71
C VAL A 93 -10.47 -7.89 -6.33
N ASN A 94 -10.37 -9.17 -5.96
CA ASN A 94 -11.53 -9.90 -5.48
C ASN A 94 -11.79 -9.54 -4.01
N PHE A 95 -12.59 -8.50 -3.82
CA PHE A 95 -13.17 -8.18 -2.53
C PHE A 95 -14.45 -8.98 -2.37
N LYS A 96 -14.51 -9.82 -1.33
CA LYS A 96 -15.69 -10.65 -1.04
C LYS A 96 -16.97 -9.80 -1.07
N ASN A 97 -17.82 -10.00 -2.08
CA ASN A 97 -19.15 -9.41 -2.22
C ASN A 97 -19.22 -7.86 -2.15
N THR A 98 -18.25 -7.14 -2.72
CA THR A 98 -18.33 -5.67 -2.82
C THR A 98 -18.26 -5.18 -4.27
N SER A 99 -18.70 -3.94 -4.50
CA SER A 99 -18.53 -3.23 -5.77
C SER A 99 -17.12 -2.65 -5.96
N LEU A 100 -16.20 -2.88 -5.01
CA LEU A 100 -14.82 -2.46 -5.12
C LEU A 100 -14.10 -3.41 -6.07
N ASP A 101 -13.38 -2.89 -7.05
CA ASP A 101 -12.62 -3.70 -8.02
C ASP A 101 -11.19 -3.20 -8.25
N THR A 102 -10.86 -2.03 -7.71
CA THR A 102 -9.52 -1.42 -7.74
C THR A 102 -9.15 -0.87 -6.37
N CYS A 103 -7.87 -1.02 -6.01
CA CYS A 103 -7.28 -0.49 -4.78
C CYS A 103 -6.01 0.27 -5.11
N ILE A 104 -5.77 1.39 -4.43
CA ILE A 104 -4.55 2.17 -4.53
C ILE A 104 -3.95 2.28 -3.13
N ASN A 105 -2.77 1.70 -2.97
CA ASN A 105 -1.97 1.85 -1.77
C ASN A 105 -1.21 3.17 -1.85
N PHE A 106 -1.24 3.94 -0.76
CA PHE A 106 -0.42 5.13 -0.54
C PHE A 106 0.56 4.84 0.62
N PRO A 107 1.71 4.20 0.34
CA PRO A 107 2.69 3.91 1.37
C PRO A 107 3.41 5.19 1.79
N VAL A 108 3.65 5.32 3.09
CA VAL A 108 4.45 6.38 3.69
C VAL A 108 5.77 5.84 4.25
N ALA A 109 5.80 4.56 4.61
CA ALA A 109 7.00 3.90 5.12
C ALA A 109 7.14 2.46 4.64
N GLU A 110 8.38 2.02 4.54
CA GLU A 110 8.80 0.63 4.46
C GLU A 110 9.34 0.21 5.83
N ILE A 111 8.87 -0.93 6.33
CA ILE A 111 9.29 -1.49 7.61
C ILE A 111 9.92 -2.86 7.33
N ILE A 112 11.10 -3.11 7.90
CA ILE A 112 11.77 -4.40 7.85
C ILE A 112 11.97 -4.88 9.28
N TYR A 113 11.47 -6.08 9.59
CA TYR A 113 11.57 -6.65 10.93
C TYR A 113 12.36 -7.97 10.93
N LYS A 114 13.49 -7.95 11.64
CA LYS A 114 14.42 -9.08 11.75
C LYS A 114 14.53 -9.50 13.20
N GLY A 115 14.02 -10.68 13.51
CA GLY A 115 14.14 -11.26 14.84
C GLY A 115 14.29 -12.77 14.77
N ASN A 116 14.75 -13.32 15.89
CA ASN A 116 14.92 -14.76 16.06
C ASN A 116 13.57 -15.46 16.25
N LEU A 117 13.49 -16.72 15.83
CA LEU A 117 12.33 -17.57 16.10
C LEU A 117 12.15 -17.72 17.62
N LEU A 118 10.90 -17.70 18.10
CA LEU A 118 10.58 -18.00 19.50
C LEU A 118 10.88 -19.47 19.81
N GLU A 119 11.43 -19.74 20.99
CA GLU A 119 11.62 -21.11 21.48
C GLU A 119 10.28 -21.88 21.51
N SER A 120 9.20 -21.23 21.95
CA SER A 120 7.86 -21.82 21.92
C SER A 120 7.39 -22.19 20.51
N PHE A 121 7.80 -21.45 19.48
CA PHE A 121 7.54 -21.80 18.08
C PHE A 121 8.41 -22.99 17.65
N ILE A 122 9.68 -23.03 18.04
CA ILE A 122 10.63 -24.13 17.76
C ILE A 122 10.23 -25.42 18.49
N GLU A 123 9.59 -25.35 19.64
CA GLU A 123 9.10 -26.51 20.39
C GLU A 123 7.69 -26.96 19.98
N CYS A 124 6.93 -26.12 19.26
CA CYS A 124 5.58 -26.45 18.83
C CYS A 124 5.55 -27.76 18.00
N THR A 125 4.52 -28.58 18.19
CA THR A 125 4.35 -29.85 17.48
C THR A 125 4.34 -29.67 15.96
N ASN A 126 4.91 -30.63 15.23
CA ASN A 126 4.97 -30.66 13.76
C ASN A 126 3.63 -31.00 13.06
N ASP A 127 2.51 -30.94 13.80
CA ASP A 127 1.19 -31.08 13.20
C ASP A 127 0.89 -29.84 12.34
N LYS A 128 0.88 -30.02 11.01
CA LYS A 128 0.62 -28.95 10.04
C LYS A 128 -0.68 -28.19 10.31
N LYS A 129 -1.76 -28.88 10.71
CA LYS A 129 -3.05 -28.23 10.98
C LYS A 129 -2.97 -27.33 12.19
N LYS A 130 -2.27 -27.78 13.24
CA LYS A 130 -2.08 -27.00 14.46
C LYS A 130 -1.14 -25.81 14.23
N LEU A 131 -0.07 -26.01 13.45
CA LEU A 131 0.88 -24.96 13.08
C LEU A 131 0.18 -23.82 12.33
N HIS A 132 -0.58 -24.14 11.28
CA HIS A 132 -1.37 -23.17 10.52
C HIS A 132 -2.36 -22.41 11.43
N LYS A 133 -3.08 -23.12 12.30
CA LYS A 133 -4.08 -22.50 13.18
C LYS A 133 -3.47 -21.50 14.19
N LEU A 134 -2.27 -21.79 14.69
CA LEU A 134 -1.64 -20.97 15.73
C LEU A 134 -0.76 -19.87 15.14
N HIS A 135 0.03 -20.20 14.11
CA HIS A 135 1.11 -19.36 13.60
C HIS A 135 0.89 -18.87 12.16
N GLY A 136 -0.19 -19.30 11.51
CA GLY A 136 -0.50 -18.91 10.13
C GLY A 136 0.29 -19.70 9.08
N ASP A 137 0.21 -19.23 7.85
CA ASP A 137 0.82 -19.84 6.66
C ASP A 137 2.17 -19.22 6.31
N PHE A 138 2.27 -17.90 6.47
CA PHE A 138 3.44 -17.12 6.07
C PHE A 138 3.98 -16.29 7.22
N LEU A 139 5.26 -15.96 7.19
CA LEU A 139 5.88 -14.92 7.97
C LEU A 139 6.35 -13.83 7.01
N ALA A 140 5.94 -12.59 7.24
CA ALA A 140 6.47 -11.45 6.50
C ALA A 140 7.70 -10.89 7.22
N ARG A 141 8.71 -10.48 6.46
CA ARG A 141 9.87 -9.73 6.99
C ARG A 141 9.86 -8.28 6.56
N ARG A 142 9.12 -7.96 5.50
CA ARG A 142 9.00 -6.61 4.96
C ARG A 142 7.54 -6.20 4.89
N PHE A 143 7.27 -4.94 5.22
CA PHE A 143 5.93 -4.39 5.31
C PHE A 143 5.91 -3.00 4.68
N LEU A 144 4.80 -2.66 4.04
CA LEU A 144 4.50 -1.27 3.70
C LEU A 144 3.45 -0.74 4.66
N ALA A 145 3.72 0.43 5.23
CA ALA A 145 2.82 1.14 6.11
C ALA A 145 2.27 2.40 5.43
N GLY A 146 0.98 2.67 5.62
CA GLY A 146 0.26 3.79 5.04
C GLY A 146 -1.25 3.57 5.10
N ASP A 147 -1.98 4.04 4.11
CA ASP A 147 -3.40 3.75 3.95
C ASP A 147 -3.74 3.53 2.47
N ARG A 148 -4.99 3.22 2.19
CA ARG A 148 -5.46 2.82 0.86
C ARG A 148 -6.72 3.58 0.49
N LEU A 149 -6.88 3.78 -0.81
CA LEU A 149 -8.14 4.15 -1.42
C LEU A 149 -8.66 3.00 -2.25
N PHE A 150 -9.95 2.73 -2.13
CA PHE A 150 -10.68 1.83 -2.99
C PHE A 150 -11.50 2.62 -4.00
N ILE A 151 -11.72 2.02 -5.16
CA ILE A 151 -12.56 2.59 -6.21
C ILE A 151 -13.73 1.66 -6.44
N GLU A 152 -14.95 2.19 -6.31
CA GLU A 152 -16.17 1.45 -6.63
C GLU A 152 -16.37 1.39 -8.15
N ASN A 153 -16.60 0.19 -8.67
CA ASN A 153 -16.98 -0.10 -10.05
C ASN A 153 -16.06 0.55 -11.09
N PHE A 154 -14.74 0.59 -10.84
CA PHE A 154 -13.79 1.19 -11.76
C PHE A 154 -13.80 0.49 -13.12
N LYS A 155 -14.14 -0.80 -13.19
CA LYS A 155 -14.32 -1.53 -14.46
C LYS A 155 -15.40 -0.94 -15.38
N LEU A 156 -16.30 -0.11 -14.85
CA LEU A 156 -17.34 0.59 -15.61
C LEU A 156 -16.90 1.99 -16.04
N ALA A 157 -15.76 2.48 -15.54
CA ALA A 157 -15.24 3.79 -15.88
C ALA A 157 -14.73 3.82 -17.32
N THR A 158 -15.04 4.90 -18.03
CA THR A 158 -14.44 5.15 -19.34
C THR A 158 -12.96 5.49 -19.20
N THR A 159 -12.17 5.27 -20.26
CA THR A 159 -10.75 5.67 -20.31
C THR A 159 -10.55 7.15 -19.97
N VAL A 160 -11.49 8.02 -20.37
CA VAL A 160 -11.46 9.46 -20.05
C VAL A 160 -11.61 9.67 -18.54
N GLN A 161 -12.60 9.04 -17.89
CA GLN A 161 -12.79 9.13 -16.44
C GLN A 161 -11.59 8.57 -15.67
N ALA A 162 -11.01 7.46 -16.13
CA ALA A 162 -9.82 6.86 -15.54
C ALA A 162 -8.61 7.80 -15.62
N ASN A 163 -8.37 8.42 -16.79
CA ASN A 163 -7.28 9.37 -16.99
C ASN A 163 -7.45 10.62 -16.12
N ILE A 164 -8.66 11.18 -16.05
CA ILE A 164 -8.95 12.35 -15.21
C ILE A 164 -8.75 11.99 -13.73
N LEU A 165 -9.23 10.83 -13.27
CA LEU A 165 -9.06 10.39 -11.88
C LEU A 165 -7.58 10.18 -11.53
N LYS A 166 -6.81 9.47 -12.37
CA LYS A 166 -5.37 9.28 -12.18
C LYS A 166 -4.66 10.62 -12.05
N PHE A 167 -4.96 11.54 -12.96
CA PHE A 167 -4.40 12.89 -12.91
C PHE A 167 -4.75 13.60 -11.60
N TYR A 168 -6.01 13.55 -11.20
CA TYR A 168 -6.49 14.19 -9.98
C TYR A 168 -5.77 13.67 -8.73
N LEU A 169 -5.61 12.35 -8.64
CA LEU A 169 -4.86 11.70 -7.56
C LEU A 169 -3.39 12.14 -7.56
N LEU A 170 -2.72 12.19 -8.72
CA LEU A 170 -1.34 12.66 -8.83
C LEU A 170 -1.19 14.11 -8.37
N CYS A 171 -2.13 14.99 -8.72
CA CYS A 171 -2.11 16.37 -8.28
C CYS A 171 -2.21 16.51 -6.77
N VAL A 172 -3.23 15.90 -6.16
CA VAL A 172 -3.41 16.02 -4.71
C VAL A 172 -2.23 15.37 -3.98
N TYR A 173 -1.78 14.20 -4.43
CA TYR A 173 -0.64 13.50 -3.84
C TYR A 173 0.64 14.34 -3.89
N ASN A 174 0.99 14.90 -5.05
CA ASN A 174 2.19 15.71 -5.19
C ASN A 174 2.08 17.05 -4.47
N SER A 175 0.90 17.66 -4.44
CA SER A 175 0.68 18.90 -3.70
C SER A 175 0.93 18.70 -2.21
N VAL A 176 0.41 17.60 -1.66
CA VAL A 176 0.55 17.25 -0.24
C VAL A 176 1.98 16.78 0.08
N LYS A 177 2.59 15.97 -0.79
CA LYS A 177 3.96 15.45 -0.58
C LYS A 177 5.03 16.53 -0.62
N TYR A 178 4.91 17.49 -1.54
CA TYR A 178 5.92 18.55 -1.75
C TYR A 178 5.52 19.90 -1.16
N SER A 179 4.36 20.00 -0.50
CA SER A 179 3.80 21.27 0.00
C SER A 179 3.68 22.34 -1.09
N THR A 180 3.38 21.91 -2.32
CA THR A 180 3.27 22.79 -3.49
C THR A 180 1.81 22.98 -3.86
N GLU A 181 1.39 24.23 -4.02
CA GLU A 181 0.03 24.51 -4.51
C GLU A 181 -0.02 24.30 -6.03
N ILE A 182 -0.55 23.15 -6.46
CA ILE A 182 -0.83 22.92 -7.88
C ILE A 182 -2.16 23.63 -8.21
N GLN A 183 -2.06 24.75 -8.92
CA GLN A 183 -3.21 25.47 -9.47
C GLN A 183 -3.84 24.62 -10.57
N PHE A 184 -4.85 23.84 -10.19
CA PHE A 184 -5.73 23.14 -11.12
C PHE A 184 -7.09 23.82 -11.12
N SER A 185 -7.61 24.07 -12.32
CA SER A 185 -8.93 24.63 -12.53
C SER A 185 -10.00 23.77 -11.86
N GLU A 186 -11.02 24.37 -11.26
CA GLU A 186 -12.21 23.71 -10.71
C GLU A 186 -13.03 22.89 -11.73
N LEU A 187 -12.54 22.76 -12.97
CA LEU A 187 -13.24 22.22 -14.14
C LEU A 187 -13.62 20.74 -14.06
N VAL A 188 -13.14 19.98 -13.07
CA VAL A 188 -13.51 18.57 -12.89
C VAL A 188 -14.38 18.43 -11.65
N THR A 189 -15.69 18.31 -11.86
CA THR A 189 -16.61 17.85 -10.82
C THR A 189 -16.38 16.37 -10.55
N LEU A 190 -15.98 16.05 -9.32
CA LEU A 190 -15.75 14.69 -8.83
C LEU A 190 -16.96 13.76 -9.02
N ASP A 191 -18.17 14.32 -9.16
CA ASP A 191 -19.41 13.59 -9.46
C ASP A 191 -19.35 12.76 -10.75
N LEU A 192 -18.47 13.14 -11.69
CA LEU A 192 -18.25 12.40 -12.94
C LEU A 192 -17.13 11.36 -12.84
N LEU A 193 -16.42 11.29 -11.69
CA LEU A 193 -15.33 10.35 -11.47
C LEU A 193 -15.79 9.10 -10.73
N PRO A 194 -15.07 7.98 -10.89
CA PRO A 194 -15.29 6.79 -10.08
C PRO A 194 -15.23 7.12 -8.58
N LYS A 195 -16.14 6.54 -7.79
CA LYS A 195 -16.26 6.85 -6.37
C LYS A 195 -15.06 6.33 -5.60
N LEU A 196 -14.43 7.22 -4.84
CA LEU A 196 -13.32 6.92 -3.95
C LEU A 196 -13.84 6.60 -2.54
N VAL A 197 -13.33 5.52 -1.96
CA VAL A 197 -13.70 5.02 -0.64
C VAL A 197 -12.44 4.73 0.16
N THR A 198 -12.35 5.23 1.39
CA THR A 198 -11.23 4.98 2.30
C THR A 198 -11.34 3.61 2.99
N SER A 199 -10.29 3.19 3.70
CA SER A 199 -10.27 1.91 4.44
C SER A 199 -11.33 1.74 5.52
N ASP A 200 -11.84 2.84 6.09
CA ASP A 200 -12.95 2.85 7.05
C ASP A 200 -14.34 2.98 6.37
N GLY A 201 -14.39 3.00 5.03
CA GLY A 201 -15.63 3.05 4.25
C GLY A 201 -16.18 4.46 3.98
N LYS A 202 -15.45 5.52 4.36
CA LYS A 202 -15.84 6.90 4.05
C LYS A 202 -15.70 7.18 2.56
N LYS A 203 -16.74 7.77 1.97
CA LYS A 203 -16.73 8.24 0.57
C LYS A 203 -16.07 9.62 0.50
N LEU A 204 -15.16 9.80 -0.46
CA LEU A 204 -14.51 11.07 -0.75
C LEU A 204 -15.12 11.65 -2.02
N ASN A 205 -15.94 12.69 -1.87
CA ASN A 205 -16.70 13.31 -2.96
C ASN A 205 -16.14 14.70 -3.33
N THR A 206 -15.25 15.28 -2.52
CA THR A 206 -14.67 16.61 -2.79
C THR A 206 -13.15 16.62 -2.80
N ARG A 207 -12.56 17.66 -3.42
CA ARG A 207 -11.11 17.92 -3.39
C ARG A 207 -10.60 18.04 -1.98
N GLU A 208 -11.32 18.78 -1.16
CA GLU A 208 -10.97 19.04 0.22
C GLU A 208 -10.96 17.74 1.02
N GLU A 209 -11.94 16.86 0.83
CA GLU A 209 -11.98 15.56 1.49
C GLU A 209 -10.77 14.69 1.12
N LEU A 210 -10.42 14.61 -0.17
CA LEU A 210 -9.25 13.87 -0.64
C LEU A 210 -7.94 14.48 -0.12
N THR A 211 -7.81 15.81 -0.17
CA THR A 211 -6.63 16.54 0.30
C THR A 211 -6.45 16.34 1.80
N ASN A 212 -7.53 16.45 2.58
CA ASN A 212 -7.52 16.21 4.03
C ASN A 212 -7.15 14.77 4.35
N TRP A 213 -7.65 13.80 3.59
CA TRP A 213 -7.26 12.39 3.76
C TRP A 213 -5.77 12.18 3.49
N MET A 214 -5.23 12.72 2.38
CA MET A 214 -3.79 12.63 2.08
C MET A 214 -2.91 13.40 3.07
N ASN A 215 -3.38 14.53 3.61
CA ASN A 215 -2.67 15.25 4.67
C ASN A 215 -2.62 14.42 5.96
N ASN A 216 -3.69 13.70 6.28
CA ASN A 216 -3.75 12.83 7.46
C ASN A 216 -2.82 11.62 7.35
N LEU A 217 -2.58 11.11 6.12
CA LEU A 217 -1.54 10.10 5.85
C LEU A 217 -0.16 10.60 6.28
N ASN A 218 0.20 11.83 5.89
CA ASN A 218 1.49 12.43 6.22
C ASN A 218 1.60 12.94 7.66
N SER A 219 0.46 13.06 8.37
CA SER A 219 0.39 13.51 9.77
C SER A 219 0.26 12.36 10.77
N ASN A 220 0.51 11.12 10.36
CA ASN A 220 0.53 9.91 11.20
C ASN A 220 -0.80 9.51 11.85
N LYS A 221 -1.90 10.09 11.39
CA LYS A 221 -3.22 9.84 12.00
C LYS A 221 -3.83 8.53 11.51
N ILE A 222 -3.39 8.01 10.35
CA ILE A 222 -4.05 6.90 9.64
C ILE A 222 -3.00 5.96 9.05
N VAL A 223 -2.12 5.39 9.88
CA VAL A 223 -1.09 4.45 9.40
C VAL A 223 -1.44 3.02 9.78
N ASN A 224 -1.68 2.19 8.76
CA ASN A 224 -1.93 0.76 8.84
C ASN A 224 -0.88 -0.01 8.04
N ILE A 225 -0.75 -1.32 8.28
CA ILE A 225 -0.04 -2.18 7.32
C ILE A 225 -0.91 -2.34 6.08
N ILE A 226 -0.33 -1.99 4.93
CA ILE A 226 -1.01 -2.05 3.64
C ILE A 226 -0.44 -3.10 2.70
N SER A 227 0.77 -3.59 2.94
CA SER A 227 1.35 -4.70 2.20
C SER A 227 2.30 -5.52 3.08
N TYR A 228 2.36 -6.81 2.79
CA TYR A 228 3.34 -7.76 3.31
C TYR A 228 4.16 -8.30 2.15
N ASP A 229 5.47 -8.30 2.28
CA ASP A 229 6.43 -8.77 1.29
C ASP A 229 7.52 -9.57 2.01
N ASP A 230 8.41 -10.20 1.25
CA ASP A 230 9.43 -11.14 1.75
C ASP A 230 8.77 -12.24 2.61
N LEU A 231 7.79 -12.92 2.00
CA LEU A 231 6.97 -13.92 2.64
C LEU A 231 7.70 -15.26 2.72
N ILE A 232 7.80 -15.80 3.94
CA ILE A 232 8.43 -17.08 4.23
C ILE A 232 7.37 -18.05 4.73
N LEU A 233 7.29 -19.25 4.17
CA LEU A 233 6.37 -20.28 4.65
C LEU A 233 6.72 -20.69 6.09
N ILE A 234 5.72 -20.68 6.97
CA ILE A 234 5.86 -21.10 8.38
C ILE A 234 6.30 -22.58 8.46
N SER A 235 5.81 -23.42 7.57
CA SER A 235 6.23 -24.82 7.46
C SER A 235 7.71 -24.97 7.10
N ARG A 236 8.26 -24.10 6.23
CA ARG A 236 9.69 -24.11 5.88
C ARG A 236 10.56 -23.71 7.07
N LEU A 237 10.15 -22.67 7.82
CA LEU A 237 10.85 -22.22 9.03
C LEU A 237 10.93 -23.32 10.10
N LYS A 238 9.92 -24.18 10.19
CA LYS A 238 9.87 -25.24 11.18
C LYS A 238 10.74 -26.45 10.84
N HIS A 239 10.77 -26.81 9.56
CA HIS A 239 11.31 -28.10 9.14
C HIS A 239 12.74 -28.05 8.61
N ASN A 240 13.36 -26.87 8.42
CA ASN A 240 14.65 -26.74 7.71
C ASN A 240 14.68 -27.56 6.40
N THR A 241 13.51 -27.83 5.81
CA THR A 241 13.37 -28.80 4.72
C THR A 241 13.08 -28.03 3.44
N SER A 242 13.98 -28.18 2.48
CA SER A 242 13.78 -27.85 1.06
C SER A 242 12.69 -28.77 0.48
N LEU A 243 11.43 -28.52 0.82
CA LEU A 243 10.31 -29.11 0.11
C LEU A 243 9.88 -28.13 -0.97
N VAL A 244 10.30 -28.51 -2.18
CA VAL A 244 9.88 -28.02 -3.49
C VAL A 244 8.38 -28.33 -3.62
N ASP A 245 7.55 -27.45 -3.07
CA ASP A 245 6.19 -27.27 -3.56
C ASP A 245 6.23 -25.96 -4.36
N GLU A 246 6.63 -26.09 -5.63
CA GLU A 246 6.77 -24.99 -6.61
C GLU A 246 5.50 -24.14 -6.72
N SER A 247 4.35 -24.64 -6.25
CA SER A 247 3.08 -23.92 -6.29
C SER A 247 2.98 -22.76 -5.30
N LEU A 248 3.68 -22.81 -4.16
CA LEU A 248 3.69 -21.74 -3.13
C LEU A 248 4.87 -20.79 -3.23
N GLU A 249 5.85 -21.05 -4.10
CA GLU A 249 6.99 -20.15 -4.37
C GLU A 249 6.60 -18.85 -5.09
N THR A 250 5.32 -18.68 -5.43
CA THR A 250 4.82 -17.58 -6.26
C THR A 250 4.22 -16.41 -5.50
N LEU A 251 3.96 -16.54 -4.19
CA LEU A 251 3.41 -15.44 -3.38
C LEU A 251 4.52 -14.52 -2.88
N LYS A 252 4.94 -13.58 -3.73
CA LYS A 252 5.90 -12.53 -3.36
C LYS A 252 5.31 -11.51 -2.40
N GLU A 253 4.02 -11.23 -2.54
CA GLU A 253 3.35 -10.14 -1.84
C GLU A 253 1.95 -10.56 -1.38
N LYS A 254 1.54 -10.06 -0.21
CA LYS A 254 0.18 -10.14 0.29
C LYS A 254 -0.36 -8.78 0.69
N GLN A 255 -1.64 -8.60 0.42
CA GLN A 255 -2.39 -7.41 0.75
C GLN A 255 -3.42 -7.78 1.84
N PRO A 256 -3.43 -7.14 3.02
CA PRO A 256 -4.45 -7.42 4.04
C PRO A 256 -5.86 -7.14 3.50
N GLY A 257 -6.80 -8.07 3.70
CA GLY A 257 -8.19 -7.93 3.25
C GLY A 257 -8.43 -8.12 1.75
N ILE A 258 -7.37 -8.36 0.97
CA ILE A 258 -7.43 -8.61 -0.47
C ILE A 258 -7.08 -10.08 -0.71
N ALA A 259 -8.02 -10.83 -1.29
CA ALA A 259 -7.82 -12.25 -1.54
C ALA A 259 -6.78 -12.48 -2.64
N ASN A 260 -6.94 -11.78 -3.77
CA ASN A 260 -6.04 -11.77 -4.90
C ASN A 260 -6.20 -10.48 -5.72
N PHE A 261 -5.21 -10.18 -6.53
CA PHE A 261 -5.22 -9.13 -7.55
C PHE A 261 -4.58 -9.68 -8.82
N ARG A 262 -4.93 -9.12 -9.98
CA ARG A 262 -4.38 -9.57 -11.27
C ARG A 262 -3.11 -8.82 -11.64
N GLU A 263 -3.11 -7.51 -11.41
CA GLU A 263 -2.06 -6.60 -11.85
C GLU A 263 -1.70 -5.63 -10.72
N LYS A 264 -0.40 -5.31 -10.64
CA LYS A 264 0.18 -4.28 -9.77
C LYS A 264 0.94 -3.30 -10.67
N LEU A 265 0.54 -2.05 -10.64
CA LEU A 265 1.13 -0.96 -11.44
C LEU A 265 1.52 0.19 -10.52
N SER A 266 2.47 1.04 -10.92
CA SER A 266 2.60 2.35 -10.28
C SER A 266 1.41 3.24 -10.66
N LEU A 267 1.08 4.24 -9.83
CA LEU A 267 0.06 5.23 -10.15
C LEU A 267 0.35 5.94 -11.48
N GLU A 268 1.62 6.15 -11.79
CA GLU A 268 2.09 6.75 -13.05
C GLU A 268 1.90 5.83 -14.27
N GLU A 269 1.90 4.51 -14.11
CA GLU A 269 1.70 3.54 -15.20
C GLU A 269 0.24 3.07 -15.34
N TRP A 270 -0.57 3.21 -14.27
CA TRP A 270 -1.89 2.58 -14.16
C TRP A 270 -2.84 2.82 -15.35
N VAL A 271 -2.91 4.05 -15.83
CA VAL A 271 -3.70 4.41 -17.01
C VAL A 271 -2.75 4.97 -18.07
N GLY A 272 -2.56 4.21 -19.15
CA GLY A 272 -1.69 4.57 -20.27
C GLY A 272 -2.33 5.58 -21.21
N ASP A 273 -1.48 6.38 -21.87
CA ASP A 273 -1.88 7.35 -22.89
C ASP A 273 -2.88 6.70 -23.87
N ALA A 274 -3.96 7.41 -24.18
CA ALA A 274 -4.75 7.08 -25.35
C ALA A 274 -3.86 7.17 -26.59
N VAL A 275 -3.31 6.03 -26.99
CA VAL A 275 -2.72 5.78 -28.29
C VAL A 275 -3.52 4.55 -28.76
N VAL A 276 -4.60 4.70 -29.54
CA VAL A 276 -4.72 5.27 -30.89
C VAL A 276 -6.13 5.80 -31.11
#